data_AF-A0A9P3L133-F1
#
_entry.id   AF-A0A9P3L133-F1
#
_cell.length_a   1.000
_cell.length_b   1.000
_cell.length_c   1.000
_cell.angle_alpha   90.00
_cell.angle_beta   90.00
_cell.angle_gamma   90.00
#
_symmetry.space_group_name_H-M   'P 1'
#
loop_
_entity.id
_entity.type
_entity.pdbx_description
1 polymer ?
#
loop_
_entity_poly.entity_id
_entity_poly.type
_entity_poly.pdbx_seq_one_letter_code
_entity_poly.pdbx_strand_id
1 'polypeptide(L)'
;MAATTTLSSSSVATSLGASNFAKEISASRSLSFGFTRQDGLGKTFKARNAKAAKAAAAPAQKSTRVFAVKAEAPLVGNVAPDFEADAVFDQEFIKVKLSEYLSQGKYVVLFFYPLDFTFVCPTEITAFSDRYAEFEKINTEVLGVSVDSVFSHLAWIQTDRKSGGLGDLNYPLVADLTKSISKKYNVLMEDGIALRGLFIIDPQGVIQHATINNLAIGRSVDETLRTLQAVQYVQSNPDEVCPAGWQPGEKTMKPDPKGSKEYFAAI
;
A
#
# COMPACT_ATOMS: atom_id res chain seq x y z
N MET A 1 29.66 -52.07 17.87
CA MET A 1 28.90 -52.59 19.03
C MET A 1 27.99 -51.46 19.49
N ALA A 2 26.72 -51.48 19.05
CA ALA A 2 25.53 -51.81 19.88
C ALA A 2 25.29 -50.77 20.99
N ALA A 3 24.10 -50.18 21.20
CA ALA A 3 22.77 -50.67 20.92
C ALA A 3 21.74 -49.54 20.74
N THR A 4 20.73 -49.88 19.94
CA THR A 4 19.44 -49.22 19.73
C THR A 4 18.51 -49.46 20.92
N THR A 5 17.77 -48.44 21.37
CA THR A 5 16.58 -48.66 22.22
C THR A 5 15.45 -47.73 21.80
N THR A 6 14.43 -48.32 21.18
CA THR A 6 13.09 -47.78 20.94
C THR A 6 12.25 -47.87 22.20
N LEU A 7 11.42 -46.86 22.50
CA LEU A 7 10.28 -46.97 23.43
C LEU A 7 9.06 -46.23 22.88
N SER A 8 7.95 -46.96 22.80
CA SER A 8 6.60 -46.51 22.46
C SER A 8 5.85 -46.01 23.70
N SER A 9 4.84 -45.13 23.53
CA SER A 9 3.43 -45.41 23.90
C SER A 9 2.57 -44.13 24.02
N SER A 10 1.57 -44.02 23.13
CA SER A 10 0.14 -43.69 23.32
C SER A 10 -0.38 -42.61 24.31
N SER A 11 -1.22 -41.74 23.71
CA SER A 11 -2.54 -41.20 24.13
C SER A 11 -2.66 -40.20 25.28
N VAL A 12 -3.34 -39.06 25.01
CA VAL A 12 -4.70 -38.71 25.47
C VAL A 12 -5.11 -37.37 24.84
N ALA A 13 -6.28 -37.34 24.20
CA ALA A 13 -6.95 -36.14 23.72
C ALA A 13 -8.00 -35.70 24.75
N THR A 14 -8.08 -34.40 25.06
CA THR A 14 -9.10 -33.85 25.95
C THR A 14 -9.79 -32.67 25.28
N SER A 15 -11.12 -32.78 25.17
CA SER A 15 -12.06 -31.79 24.67
C SER A 15 -12.50 -30.80 25.76
N LEU A 16 -12.62 -29.52 25.42
CA LEU A 16 -13.42 -28.50 26.11
C LEU A 16 -14.00 -27.63 24.97
N GLY A 17 -15.29 -27.45 24.73
CA GLY A 17 -16.44 -27.39 25.64
C GLY A 17 -17.01 -25.97 25.60
N ALA A 18 -17.72 -25.62 24.52
CA ALA A 18 -18.40 -24.33 24.35
C ALA A 18 -19.76 -24.35 25.05
N SER A 19 -20.13 -23.28 25.76
CA SER A 19 -21.48 -23.08 26.27
C SER A 19 -21.96 -21.63 26.11
N ASN A 20 -23.22 -21.54 25.70
CA ASN A 20 -24.03 -20.36 25.41
C ASN A 20 -24.38 -19.55 26.66
N PHE A 21 -24.56 -18.24 26.50
CA PHE A 21 -25.36 -17.43 27.43
C PHE A 21 -26.21 -16.42 26.65
N ALA A 22 -27.53 -16.45 26.88
CA ALA A 22 -28.53 -15.58 26.28
C ALA A 22 -29.48 -15.05 27.36
N LYS A 23 -29.87 -13.77 27.22
CA LYS A 23 -31.03 -13.03 27.80
C LYS A 23 -31.12 -12.99 29.34
N GLU A 24 -31.60 -11.93 30.01
CA GLU A 24 -32.82 -11.12 29.81
C GLU A 24 -32.83 -9.92 30.81
N ILE A 25 -33.97 -9.20 30.91
CA ILE A 25 -34.41 -8.22 31.95
C ILE A 25 -34.18 -6.73 31.57
N SER A 26 -35.10 -5.77 31.68
CA SER A 26 -36.56 -5.69 31.91
C SER A 26 -36.95 -4.20 31.75
N ALA A 27 -38.17 -3.93 31.29
CA ALA A 27 -38.75 -2.59 31.17
C ALA A 27 -39.53 -2.19 32.44
N SER A 28 -39.51 -0.90 32.79
CA SER A 28 -40.48 -0.31 33.72
C SER A 28 -41.03 1.05 33.25
N ARG A 29 -42.36 1.13 33.41
CA ARG A 29 -43.33 2.24 33.34
C ARG A 29 -42.92 3.43 34.26
N SER A 30 -43.47 4.65 34.27
CA SER A 30 -44.54 5.45 33.62
C SER A 30 -44.58 6.82 34.35
N LEU A 31 -45.46 7.74 33.90
CA LEU A 31 -46.06 8.93 34.58
C LEU A 31 -45.52 10.29 34.08
N SER A 32 -46.26 11.38 33.94
CA SER A 32 -47.67 11.72 33.66
C SER A 32 -47.82 13.25 33.85
N PHE A 33 -48.54 13.89 32.92
CA PHE A 33 -49.48 15.03 33.08
C PHE A 33 -49.06 16.46 33.50
N GLY A 34 -49.63 17.41 32.74
CA GLY A 34 -50.16 18.72 33.17
C GLY A 34 -50.02 19.81 32.11
N PHE A 35 -50.92 20.78 31.86
CA PHE A 35 -52.33 21.05 32.16
C PHE A 35 -52.72 22.33 31.36
N THR A 36 -53.91 22.36 30.72
CA THR A 36 -54.83 23.52 30.41
C THR A 36 -54.37 24.81 29.67
N ARG A 37 -55.05 25.26 28.56
CA ARG A 37 -56.30 26.12 28.42
C ARG A 37 -55.98 27.64 28.57
N GLN A 38 -56.50 28.66 27.85
CA GLN A 38 -57.56 28.85 26.86
C GLN A 38 -57.48 30.30 26.26
N ASP A 39 -57.96 30.48 25.02
CA ASP A 39 -58.71 31.62 24.41
C ASP A 39 -58.25 33.10 24.32
N GLY A 40 -58.49 33.71 23.14
CA GLY A 40 -58.86 35.14 23.03
C GLY A 40 -58.56 35.92 21.73
N LEU A 41 -59.45 35.80 20.72
CA LEU A 41 -59.95 36.82 19.76
C LEU A 41 -59.01 37.75 18.94
N GLY A 42 -59.22 37.78 17.61
CA GLY A 42 -59.43 39.05 16.90
C GLY A 42 -58.91 39.21 15.47
N LYS A 43 -59.86 39.13 14.52
CA LYS A 43 -60.00 39.87 13.25
C LYS A 43 -59.61 39.21 11.92
N THR A 44 -60.56 39.40 11.02
CA THR A 44 -60.89 38.82 9.72
C THR A 44 -60.23 39.54 8.54
N PHE A 45 -59.98 38.80 7.45
CA PHE A 45 -60.44 39.00 6.05
C PHE A 45 -59.37 38.64 5.00
N LYS A 46 -59.55 37.53 4.28
CA LYS A 46 -59.96 37.52 2.86
C LYS A 46 -60.03 36.09 2.33
N ALA A 47 -61.18 35.78 1.74
CA ALA A 47 -61.46 34.54 1.04
C ALA A 47 -60.63 34.40 -0.25
N ARG A 48 -60.23 33.16 -0.57
CA ARG A 48 -60.18 32.64 -1.95
C ARG A 48 -60.09 31.10 -1.96
N ASN A 49 -61.14 30.52 -2.55
CA ASN A 49 -61.24 29.29 -3.31
C ASN A 49 -60.80 27.95 -2.69
N ALA A 50 -61.83 27.12 -2.46
CA ALA A 50 -61.75 25.68 -2.30
C ALA A 50 -61.22 24.99 -3.58
N LYS A 51 -60.26 24.08 -3.40
CA LYS A 51 -60.07 22.92 -4.28
C LYS A 51 -59.53 21.75 -3.46
N ALA A 52 -60.06 20.57 -3.79
CA ALA A 52 -60.08 19.35 -3.02
C ALA A 52 -58.70 18.83 -2.55
N ALA A 53 -58.73 18.20 -1.37
CA ALA A 53 -57.64 17.47 -0.76
C ALA A 53 -57.24 16.23 -1.57
N LYS A 54 -55.93 16.02 -1.72
CA LYS A 54 -55.33 14.70 -1.91
C LYS A 54 -54.02 14.68 -1.13
N ALA A 55 -53.99 13.90 -0.04
CA ALA A 55 -52.79 13.67 0.74
C ALA A 55 -51.72 13.02 -0.16
N ALA A 56 -50.60 13.68 -0.33
CA ALA A 56 -49.42 13.15 -1.01
C ALA A 56 -48.28 13.12 0.00
N ALA A 57 -47.71 11.92 0.16
CA ALA A 57 -46.65 11.60 1.11
C ALA A 57 -45.44 12.53 0.99
N ALA A 58 -44.84 12.86 2.15
CA ALA A 58 -43.59 13.59 2.22
C ALA A 58 -42.48 12.85 1.44
N PRO A 59 -41.66 13.54 0.64
CA PRO A 59 -40.58 12.90 -0.08
C PRO A 59 -39.51 12.48 0.92
N ALA A 60 -39.19 11.18 0.93
CA ALA A 60 -38.07 10.63 1.65
C ALA A 60 -36.78 11.39 1.25
N GLN A 61 -36.12 12.02 2.22
CA GLN A 61 -34.78 12.55 2.04
C GLN A 61 -33.86 11.40 1.67
N LYS A 62 -33.57 11.27 0.36
CA LYS A 62 -32.44 10.48 -0.09
C LYS A 62 -31.20 11.19 0.44
N SER A 63 -30.65 10.67 1.53
CA SER A 63 -29.28 10.95 1.94
C SER A 63 -28.39 10.47 0.81
N THR A 64 -28.10 11.35 -0.14
CA THR A 64 -26.98 11.18 -1.06
C THR A 64 -25.75 11.29 -0.19
N ARG A 65 -25.24 10.14 0.27
CA ARG A 65 -23.88 10.07 0.78
C ARG A 65 -23.00 10.59 -0.35
N VAL A 66 -22.44 11.77 -0.12
CA VAL A 66 -21.35 12.28 -0.93
C VAL A 66 -20.23 11.25 -0.78
N PHE A 67 -20.00 10.45 -1.81
CA PHE A 67 -18.78 9.67 -1.93
C PHE A 67 -17.67 10.68 -2.18
N ALA A 68 -17.12 11.24 -1.10
CA ALA A 68 -15.84 11.92 -1.16
C ALA A 68 -14.79 10.83 -1.44
N VAL A 69 -14.43 10.64 -2.71
CA VAL A 69 -13.16 9.99 -3.05
C VAL A 69 -12.09 10.97 -2.62
N LYS A 70 -11.44 10.67 -1.47
CA LYS A 70 -10.42 11.55 -0.90
C LYS A 70 -9.07 10.89 -1.10
N ALA A 71 -8.26 11.56 -1.94
CA ALA A 71 -6.90 11.28 -2.40
C ALA A 71 -6.78 10.13 -3.42
N GLU A 72 -6.61 10.51 -4.69
CA GLU A 72 -6.05 9.63 -5.74
C GLU A 72 -4.71 9.09 -5.24
N ALA A 73 -4.58 7.77 -5.20
CA ALA A 73 -3.28 7.11 -5.12
C ALA A 73 -2.35 7.68 -6.19
N PRO A 74 -1.03 7.68 -6.02
CA PRO A 74 -0.17 8.00 -7.13
C PRO A 74 -0.21 6.82 -8.09
N LEU A 75 -1.02 6.99 -9.13
CA LEU A 75 -1.30 5.99 -10.14
C LEU A 75 -0.15 5.96 -11.14
N VAL A 76 0.14 4.77 -11.66
CA VAL A 76 1.05 4.57 -12.79
C VAL A 76 0.71 5.56 -13.92
N GLY A 77 1.72 6.22 -14.46
CA GLY A 77 1.61 7.28 -15.47
C GLY A 77 1.58 8.71 -14.90
N ASN A 78 1.56 8.89 -13.58
CA ASN A 78 1.61 10.21 -12.93
C ASN A 78 2.95 10.48 -12.25
N VAL A 79 3.21 11.76 -11.97
CA VAL A 79 4.39 12.19 -11.21
C VAL A 79 4.34 11.62 -9.78
N ALA A 80 5.43 11.00 -9.37
CA ALA A 80 5.63 10.45 -8.04
C ALA A 80 5.59 11.56 -6.98
N PRO A 81 4.84 11.39 -5.87
CA PRO A 81 4.84 12.35 -4.78
C PRO A 81 6.25 12.54 -4.20
N ASP A 82 6.77 13.76 -4.30
CA ASP A 82 8.08 14.08 -3.72
C ASP A 82 8.04 14.02 -2.18
N PHE A 83 9.19 13.70 -1.61
CA PHE A 83 9.41 13.66 -0.17
C PHE A 83 10.86 14.01 0.16
N GLU A 84 11.04 14.52 1.37
CA GLU A 84 12.34 14.68 2.01
C GLU A 84 12.22 14.10 3.43
N ALA A 85 13.11 13.20 3.79
CA ALA A 85 13.09 12.52 5.08
C ALA A 85 14.49 12.10 5.52
N ASP A 86 14.64 11.87 6.82
CA ASP A 86 15.88 11.30 7.37
C ASP A 86 15.93 9.80 7.03
N ALA A 87 17.14 9.31 6.77
CA ALA A 87 17.41 7.92 6.42
C ALA A 87 18.70 7.44 7.08
N VAL A 88 18.90 6.12 7.09
CA VAL A 88 20.16 5.50 7.47
C VAL A 88 20.85 4.95 6.22
N PHE A 89 22.10 5.32 6.00
CA PHE A 89 22.97 4.76 4.97
C PHE A 89 24.40 4.76 5.47
N ASP A 90 25.16 3.69 5.19
CA ASP A 90 26.51 3.48 5.72
C ASP A 90 26.61 3.69 7.25
N GLN A 91 25.57 3.25 7.97
CA GLN A 91 25.39 3.43 9.42
C GLN A 91 25.37 4.91 9.91
N GLU A 92 25.23 5.87 9.00
CA GLU A 92 25.08 7.29 9.30
C GLU A 92 23.65 7.79 9.06
N PHE A 93 23.29 8.88 9.73
CA PHE A 93 22.02 9.58 9.47
C PHE A 93 22.21 10.60 8.35
N ILE A 94 21.48 10.39 7.27
CA ILE A 94 21.50 11.26 6.09
C ILE A 94 20.10 11.83 5.81
N LYS A 95 20.02 12.85 4.96
CA LYS A 95 18.75 13.28 4.35
C LYS A 95 18.62 12.71 2.95
N VAL A 96 17.44 12.21 2.64
CA VAL A 96 17.08 11.67 1.33
C VAL A 96 15.92 12.49 0.79
N LYS A 97 16.07 12.98 -0.45
CA LYS A 97 15.00 13.64 -1.19
C LYS A 97 14.82 12.97 -2.55
N LEU A 98 13.60 12.52 -2.85
CA LEU A 98 13.35 11.77 -4.09
C LEU A 98 13.78 12.56 -5.32
N SER A 99 13.41 13.84 -5.41
CA SER A 99 13.76 14.70 -6.55
C SER A 99 15.27 14.88 -6.79
N GLU A 100 16.14 14.64 -5.80
CA GLU A 100 17.59 14.70 -6.02
C GLU A 100 18.08 13.55 -6.89
N TYR A 101 17.60 12.32 -6.68
CA TYR A 101 17.93 11.17 -7.53
C TYR A 101 17.43 11.35 -8.96
N LEU A 102 16.20 11.86 -9.10
CA LEU A 102 15.59 12.15 -10.39
C LEU A 102 16.40 13.20 -11.17
N SER A 103 16.86 14.25 -10.48
CA SER A 103 17.67 15.31 -11.09
C SER A 103 19.05 14.81 -11.58
N GLN A 104 19.55 13.72 -11.00
CA GLN A 104 20.77 13.03 -11.44
C GLN A 104 20.52 12.06 -12.61
N GLY A 105 19.27 11.98 -13.10
CA GLY A 105 18.91 11.10 -14.20
C GLY A 105 18.74 9.64 -13.79
N LYS A 106 18.69 9.32 -12.48
CA LYS A 106 18.52 7.95 -11.99
C LYS A 106 17.06 7.51 -12.05
N TYR A 107 16.85 6.23 -12.32
CA TYR A 107 15.59 5.56 -11.95
C TYR A 107 15.59 5.31 -10.44
N VAL A 108 14.40 5.18 -9.85
CA VAL A 108 14.27 4.86 -8.42
C VAL A 108 13.30 3.70 -8.23
N VAL A 109 13.76 2.64 -7.57
CA VAL A 109 12.92 1.60 -6.99
C VAL A 109 12.62 2.00 -5.55
N LEU A 110 11.44 2.54 -5.31
CA LEU A 110 10.96 2.93 -3.99
C LEU A 110 10.06 1.83 -3.43
N PHE A 111 10.45 1.20 -2.33
CA PHE A 111 9.66 0.13 -1.74
C PHE A 111 9.39 0.35 -0.25
N PHE A 112 8.14 0.11 0.13
CA PHE A 112 7.65 0.20 1.49
C PHE A 112 7.64 -1.19 2.13
N TYR A 113 7.91 -1.25 3.43
CA TYR A 113 7.73 -2.45 4.23
C TYR A 113 7.02 -2.12 5.55
N PRO A 114 6.31 -3.09 6.16
CA PRO A 114 5.50 -2.83 7.34
C PRO A 114 6.23 -2.23 8.54
N LEU A 115 7.23 -2.95 9.06
CA LEU A 115 7.91 -2.64 10.32
C LEU A 115 9.30 -3.30 10.38
N ASP A 116 10.21 -2.65 11.09
CA ASP A 116 11.48 -3.19 11.56
C ASP A 116 11.29 -4.39 12.49
N PHE A 117 12.32 -5.24 12.59
CA PHE A 117 12.37 -6.41 13.49
C PHE A 117 11.18 -7.39 13.32
N THR A 118 10.69 -7.53 12.08
CA THR A 118 9.66 -8.51 11.70
C THR A 118 10.23 -9.61 10.80
N PHE A 119 9.38 -10.41 10.14
CA PHE A 119 9.79 -11.69 9.54
C PHE A 119 10.11 -11.62 8.04
N VAL A 120 9.17 -11.16 7.22
CA VAL A 120 9.35 -11.09 5.74
C VAL A 120 10.13 -9.84 5.33
N CYS A 121 10.04 -8.76 6.09
CA CYS A 121 10.73 -7.50 5.80
C CYS A 121 12.26 -7.65 5.66
N PRO A 122 12.99 -8.30 6.59
CA PRO A 122 14.44 -8.44 6.45
C PRO A 122 14.82 -9.27 5.22
N THR A 123 14.01 -10.24 4.81
CA THR A 123 14.30 -11.04 3.60
C THR A 123 14.20 -10.21 2.33
N GLU A 124 13.26 -9.27 2.25
CA GLU A 124 13.14 -8.38 1.09
C GLU A 124 14.27 -7.35 1.07
N ILE A 125 14.53 -6.70 2.21
CA ILE A 125 15.56 -5.66 2.32
C ILE A 125 16.94 -6.23 1.98
N THR A 126 17.29 -7.38 2.56
CA THR A 126 18.59 -8.02 2.26
C THR A 126 18.67 -8.52 0.81
N ALA A 127 17.59 -9.04 0.23
CA ALA A 127 17.59 -9.50 -1.16
C ALA A 127 17.83 -8.36 -2.17
N PHE A 128 17.23 -7.18 -1.95
CA PHE A 128 17.54 -6.00 -2.76
C PHE A 128 18.99 -5.54 -2.53
N SER A 129 19.48 -5.60 -1.29
CA SER A 129 20.81 -5.10 -0.96
C SER A 129 21.90 -5.97 -1.58
N ASP A 130 21.75 -7.29 -1.50
CA ASP A 130 22.69 -8.26 -2.05
C ASP A 130 22.79 -8.16 -3.57
N ARG A 131 21.72 -7.70 -4.23
CA ARG A 131 21.62 -7.50 -5.69
C ARG A 131 21.70 -6.04 -6.10
N TYR A 132 22.07 -5.13 -5.20
CA TYR A 132 22.09 -3.69 -5.46
C TYR A 132 22.92 -3.32 -6.69
N ALA A 133 24.07 -3.97 -6.89
CA ALA A 133 24.95 -3.74 -8.04
C ALA A 133 24.26 -3.97 -9.40
N GLU A 134 23.23 -4.81 -9.46
CA GLU A 134 22.44 -5.00 -10.69
C GLU A 134 21.58 -3.77 -11.02
N PHE A 135 21.05 -3.09 -10.00
CA PHE A 135 20.29 -1.84 -10.14
C PHE A 135 21.23 -0.67 -10.47
N GLU A 136 22.33 -0.54 -9.74
CA GLU A 136 23.33 0.50 -9.96
C GLU A 136 23.87 0.47 -11.39
N LYS A 137 24.18 -0.73 -11.90
CA LYS A 137 24.67 -0.94 -13.28
C LYS A 137 23.73 -0.41 -14.36
N ILE A 138 22.43 -0.39 -14.09
CA ILE A 138 21.40 0.16 -14.99
C ILE A 138 20.87 1.51 -14.49
N ASN A 139 21.74 2.30 -13.83
CA ASN A 139 21.49 3.67 -13.40
C ASN A 139 20.23 3.81 -12.53
N THR A 140 20.06 2.90 -11.57
CA THR A 140 18.88 2.83 -10.70
C THR A 140 19.28 2.84 -9.24
N GLU A 141 18.62 3.67 -8.45
CA GLU A 141 18.69 3.67 -6.99
C GLU A 141 17.61 2.80 -6.37
N VAL A 142 17.88 2.23 -5.20
CA VAL A 142 16.88 1.54 -4.38
C VAL A 142 16.66 2.34 -3.09
N LEU A 143 15.42 2.54 -2.69
CA LEU A 143 15.07 3.20 -1.43
C LEU A 143 14.05 2.33 -0.67
N GLY A 144 14.43 1.88 0.53
CA GLY A 144 13.52 1.19 1.45
C GLY A 144 12.86 2.17 2.41
N VAL A 145 11.56 2.04 2.66
CA VAL A 145 10.79 2.95 3.54
C VAL A 145 9.94 2.16 4.52
N SER A 146 9.95 2.54 5.80
CA SER A 146 8.89 2.16 6.74
C SER A 146 8.53 3.32 7.65
N VAL A 147 7.54 3.10 8.52
CA VAL A 147 7.09 4.09 9.51
C VAL A 147 7.98 4.17 10.76
N ASP A 148 9.06 3.40 10.80
CA ASP A 148 10.00 3.34 11.92
C ASP A 148 10.94 4.56 11.92
N SER A 149 11.66 4.75 13.03
CA SER A 149 12.63 5.85 13.16
C SER A 149 14.02 5.44 12.66
N VAL A 150 14.86 6.42 12.30
CA VAL A 150 16.27 6.18 11.94
C VAL A 150 17.05 5.45 13.04
N PHE A 151 16.67 5.61 14.31
CA PHE A 151 17.30 4.88 15.42
C PHE A 151 16.96 3.38 15.40
N SER A 152 15.71 3.04 15.05
CA SER A 152 15.28 1.65 14.86
C SER A 152 15.99 1.03 13.67
N HIS A 153 16.03 1.74 12.53
CA HIS A 153 16.74 1.30 11.35
C HIS A 153 18.23 1.02 11.64
N LEU A 154 18.92 1.94 12.30
CA LEU A 154 20.34 1.77 12.65
C LEU A 154 20.55 0.56 13.57
N ALA A 155 19.71 0.40 14.61
CA ALA A 155 19.79 -0.77 15.48
C ALA A 155 19.56 -2.08 14.72
N TRP A 156 18.68 -2.08 13.71
CA TRP A 156 18.39 -3.27 12.91
C TRP A 156 19.50 -3.60 11.90
N ILE A 157 20.11 -2.57 11.30
CA ILE A 157 21.33 -2.68 10.48
C ILE A 157 22.49 -3.27 11.30
N GLN A 158 22.68 -2.81 12.54
CA GLN A 158 23.72 -3.32 13.44
C GLN A 158 23.43 -4.73 13.99
N THR A 159 22.23 -5.27 13.75
CA THR A 159 21.89 -6.64 14.15
C THR A 159 22.31 -7.63 13.06
N ASP A 160 22.98 -8.71 13.44
CA ASP A 160 23.39 -9.78 12.51
C ASP A 160 22.19 -10.40 11.77
N ARG A 161 22.34 -10.67 10.47
CA ARG A 161 21.33 -11.39 9.66
C ARG A 161 20.90 -12.73 10.25
N LYS A 162 21.83 -13.47 10.87
CA LYS A 162 21.56 -14.76 11.53
C LYS A 162 20.59 -14.63 12.73
N SER A 163 20.48 -13.43 13.29
CA SER A 163 19.62 -13.08 14.42
C SER A 163 18.35 -12.34 13.97
N GLY A 164 18.04 -12.33 12.66
CA GLY A 164 16.91 -11.60 12.09
C GLY A 164 17.17 -10.11 11.84
N GLY A 165 18.44 -9.68 11.90
CA GLY A 165 18.86 -8.33 11.53
C GLY A 165 19.11 -8.16 10.03
N LEU A 166 19.64 -7.01 9.64
CA LEU A 166 19.92 -6.69 8.24
C LEU A 166 21.40 -6.81 7.87
N GLY A 167 22.31 -6.57 8.83
CA GLY A 167 23.72 -6.30 8.50
C GLY A 167 23.87 -5.04 7.64
N ASP A 168 25.05 -4.87 7.04
CA ASP A 168 25.31 -3.74 6.15
C ASP A 168 24.38 -3.77 4.92
N LEU A 169 23.95 -2.57 4.51
CA LEU A 169 23.07 -2.34 3.37
C LEU A 169 23.74 -1.46 2.32
N ASN A 170 23.46 -1.76 1.06
CA ASN A 170 24.01 -1.04 -0.09
C ASN A 170 23.12 0.13 -0.56
N TYR A 171 22.07 0.47 0.19
CA TYR A 171 21.18 1.58 -0.12
C TYR A 171 20.50 2.16 1.13
N PRO A 172 19.92 3.38 1.05
CA PRO A 172 19.29 4.03 2.20
C PRO A 172 17.99 3.39 2.70
N LEU A 173 17.82 3.32 4.03
CA LEU A 173 16.53 3.08 4.69
C LEU A 173 15.93 4.38 5.23
N VAL A 174 14.83 4.81 4.63
CA VAL A 174 14.13 6.06 4.90
C VAL A 174 13.10 5.89 6.03
N ALA A 175 13.16 6.79 7.01
CA ALA A 175 12.24 6.82 8.14
C ALA A 175 11.02 7.72 7.86
N ASP A 176 9.86 7.11 7.62
CA ASP A 176 8.57 7.80 7.47
C ASP A 176 7.82 7.89 8.82
N LEU A 177 8.48 8.46 9.84
CA LEU A 177 7.94 8.52 11.20
C LEU A 177 6.59 9.27 11.29
N THR A 178 6.37 10.24 10.39
CA THR A 178 5.10 11.00 10.29
C THR A 178 4.01 10.26 9.51
N LYS A 179 4.36 9.14 8.88
CA LYS A 179 3.52 8.32 7.99
C LYS A 179 3.03 9.08 6.76
N SER A 180 3.66 10.20 6.43
CA SER A 180 3.21 11.10 5.38
C SER A 180 3.62 10.60 4.00
N ILE A 181 4.77 9.93 3.88
CA ILE A 181 5.22 9.32 2.64
C ILE A 181 4.30 8.14 2.30
N SER A 182 4.08 7.24 3.25
CA SER A 182 3.20 6.06 3.10
C SER A 182 1.75 6.46 2.76
N LYS A 183 1.26 7.58 3.30
CA LYS A 183 -0.05 8.16 2.92
C LYS A 183 -0.05 8.69 1.50
N LYS A 184 0.97 9.47 1.12
CA LYS A 184 1.11 10.01 -0.25
C LYS A 184 1.19 8.90 -1.29
N TYR A 185 1.81 7.77 -0.96
CA TYR A 185 1.88 6.59 -1.81
C TYR A 185 0.68 5.65 -1.69
N ASN A 186 -0.32 5.99 -0.88
CA ASN A 186 -1.54 5.21 -0.64
C ASN A 186 -1.28 3.74 -0.25
N VAL A 187 -0.23 3.52 0.54
CA VAL A 187 0.15 2.21 1.07
C VAL A 187 -0.01 2.12 2.58
N LEU A 188 -0.31 3.24 3.27
CA LEU A 188 -0.56 3.24 4.70
C LEU A 188 -1.91 2.59 5.04
N MET A 189 -1.87 1.60 5.93
CA MET A 189 -3.05 0.97 6.51
C MET A 189 -3.56 1.73 7.76
N GLU A 190 -4.81 1.48 8.15
CA GLU A 190 -5.44 2.14 9.31
C GLU A 190 -4.76 1.84 10.65
N ASP A 191 -4.12 0.68 10.76
CA ASP A 191 -3.29 0.27 11.90
C ASP A 191 -1.95 1.02 11.98
N GLY A 192 -1.64 1.83 10.97
CA GLY A 192 -0.52 2.74 10.97
C GLY A 192 0.80 2.14 10.48
N ILE A 193 0.76 1.03 9.75
CA ILE A 193 1.90 0.45 9.02
C ILE A 193 1.67 0.49 7.51
N ALA A 194 2.74 0.38 6.72
CA ALA A 194 2.60 0.32 5.26
C ALA A 194 2.37 -1.12 4.77
N LEU A 195 1.56 -1.27 3.72
CA LEU A 195 1.56 -2.46 2.87
C LEU A 195 2.91 -2.63 2.19
N ARG A 196 3.14 -3.81 1.59
CA ARG A 196 4.34 -4.08 0.78
C ARG A 196 4.21 -3.48 -0.61
N GLY A 197 4.13 -2.14 -0.66
CA GLY A 197 4.10 -1.37 -1.90
C GLY A 197 5.49 -1.18 -2.48
N LEU A 198 5.63 -1.33 -3.79
CA LEU A 198 6.85 -1.05 -4.54
C LEU A 198 6.48 -0.23 -5.77
N PHE A 199 7.28 0.79 -6.07
CA PHE A 199 7.10 1.69 -7.18
C PHE A 199 8.40 1.79 -7.98
N ILE A 200 8.32 1.69 -9.30
CA ILE A 200 9.43 2.02 -10.20
C ILE A 200 9.14 3.42 -10.74
N ILE A 201 10.06 4.34 -10.49
CA ILE A 201 9.96 5.75 -10.85
C ILE A 201 11.06 6.05 -11.87
N ASP A 202 10.70 6.63 -13.01
CA ASP A 202 11.66 7.00 -14.04
C ASP A 202 12.37 8.33 -13.73
N PRO A 203 13.42 8.71 -14.48
CA PRO A 203 14.16 9.96 -14.26
C PRO A 203 13.31 11.24 -14.43
N GLN A 204 12.17 11.16 -15.13
CA GLN A 204 11.22 12.26 -15.26
C GLN A 204 10.29 12.36 -14.06
N GLY A 205 10.46 11.47 -13.07
CA GLY A 205 9.66 11.39 -11.86
C GLY A 205 8.31 10.73 -12.07
N VAL A 206 8.08 10.04 -13.19
CA VAL A 206 6.81 9.36 -13.46
C VAL A 206 6.86 7.95 -12.89
N ILE A 207 5.79 7.54 -12.20
CA ILE A 207 5.62 6.16 -11.74
C ILE A 207 5.30 5.29 -12.95
N GLN A 208 6.19 4.38 -13.29
CA GLN A 208 6.04 3.45 -14.43
C GLN A 208 5.42 2.12 -14.03
N HIS A 209 5.58 1.73 -12.76
CA HIS A 209 5.08 0.45 -12.26
C HIS A 209 4.75 0.54 -10.77
N ALA A 210 3.76 -0.25 -10.35
CA ALA A 210 3.44 -0.46 -8.95
C ALA A 210 3.15 -1.94 -8.66
N THR A 211 3.63 -2.45 -7.53
CA THR A 211 3.26 -3.76 -6.98
C THR A 211 2.90 -3.58 -5.53
N ILE A 212 1.71 -4.05 -5.12
CA ILE A 212 1.23 -3.93 -3.73
C ILE A 212 0.86 -5.32 -3.25
N ASN A 213 1.73 -5.90 -2.43
CA ASN A 213 1.45 -7.18 -1.77
C ASN A 213 0.83 -6.95 -0.39
N ASN A 214 -0.04 -7.88 0.01
CA ASN A 214 -0.48 -7.97 1.40
C ASN A 214 0.67 -8.44 2.31
N LEU A 215 0.54 -8.25 3.61
CA LEU A 215 1.62 -8.32 4.60
C LEU A 215 2.37 -9.67 4.62
N ALA A 216 1.72 -10.77 4.29
CA ALA A 216 2.27 -12.12 4.35
C ALA A 216 2.99 -12.59 3.07
N ILE A 217 3.03 -11.76 2.02
CA ILE A 217 3.54 -12.17 0.69
C ILE A 217 4.75 -11.30 0.30
N GLY A 218 5.94 -11.87 0.34
CA GLY A 218 7.16 -11.19 -0.12
C GLY A 218 7.15 -10.90 -1.63
N ARG A 219 7.88 -9.87 -2.05
CA ARG A 219 8.08 -9.46 -3.44
C ARG A 219 9.23 -10.22 -4.09
N SER A 220 9.32 -10.08 -5.42
CA SER A 220 10.39 -10.65 -6.24
C SER A 220 11.35 -9.56 -6.74
N VAL A 221 12.63 -9.71 -6.43
CA VAL A 221 13.70 -8.85 -6.97
C VAL A 221 13.87 -9.09 -8.47
N ASP A 222 13.73 -10.33 -8.92
CA ASP A 222 13.80 -10.69 -10.35
C ASP A 222 12.73 -9.97 -11.17
N GLU A 223 11.49 -9.96 -10.68
CA GLU A 223 10.38 -9.31 -11.40
C GLU A 223 10.53 -7.78 -11.39
N THR A 224 11.11 -7.23 -10.31
CA THR A 224 11.43 -5.81 -10.23
C THR A 224 12.48 -5.43 -11.27
N LEU A 225 13.57 -6.20 -11.38
CA LEU A 225 14.61 -5.99 -12.40
C LEU A 225 14.07 -6.17 -13.82
N ARG A 226 13.29 -7.24 -14.07
CA ARG A 226 12.68 -7.49 -15.39
C ARG A 226 11.80 -6.33 -15.83
N THR A 227 10.94 -5.85 -14.93
CA THR A 227 10.02 -4.73 -15.23
C THR A 227 10.79 -3.42 -15.45
N LEU A 228 11.79 -3.13 -14.61
CA LEU A 228 12.66 -1.97 -14.76
C LEU A 228 13.40 -1.98 -16.10
N GLN A 229 13.96 -3.12 -16.50
CA GLN A 229 14.63 -3.28 -17.79
C GLN A 229 13.65 -3.10 -18.96
N ALA A 230 12.41 -3.57 -18.83
CA ALA A 230 11.38 -3.36 -19.84
C ALA A 230 11.02 -1.86 -19.98
N VAL A 231 10.89 -1.15 -18.85
CA VAL A 231 10.67 0.31 -18.82
C VAL A 231 11.82 1.04 -19.54
N GLN A 232 13.06 0.72 -19.20
CA GLN A 232 14.24 1.32 -19.84
C GLN A 232 14.31 1.01 -21.35
N TYR A 233 13.93 -0.21 -21.73
CA TYR A 233 13.92 -0.64 -23.13
C TYR A 233 12.93 0.19 -23.96
N VAL A 234 11.67 0.30 -23.54
CA VAL A 234 10.65 1.06 -24.30
C VAL A 234 10.96 2.55 -24.33
N GLN A 235 11.58 3.11 -23.29
CA GLN A 235 12.04 4.50 -23.28
C GLN A 235 13.22 4.74 -24.25
N SER A 236 14.09 3.74 -24.42
CA SER A 236 15.20 3.80 -25.38
C SER A 236 14.78 3.44 -26.82
N ASN A 237 13.64 2.74 -26.98
CA ASN A 237 13.09 2.27 -28.25
C ASN A 237 11.61 2.69 -28.34
N PRO A 238 11.31 4.00 -28.57
CA PRO A 238 9.95 4.54 -28.44
C PRO A 238 8.94 3.98 -29.46
N ASP A 239 9.41 3.34 -30.53
CA ASP A 239 8.58 2.70 -31.54
C ASP A 239 8.25 1.22 -31.20
N GLU A 240 8.61 0.75 -30.01
CA GLU A 240 8.47 -0.64 -29.59
C GLU A 240 7.81 -0.80 -28.22
N VAL A 241 7.17 -1.95 -28.00
CA VAL A 241 6.59 -2.39 -26.73
C VAL A 241 7.08 -3.79 -26.36
N CYS A 242 7.19 -4.04 -25.06
CA CYS A 242 7.57 -5.34 -24.50
C CYS A 242 6.34 -6.25 -24.31
N PRO A 243 6.32 -7.47 -24.89
CA PRO A 243 5.26 -8.45 -24.68
C PRO A 243 5.19 -9.03 -23.26
N ALA A 244 4.20 -9.88 -23.02
CA ALA A 244 4.05 -10.59 -21.75
C ALA A 244 5.27 -11.48 -21.46
N GLY A 245 5.82 -11.35 -20.23
CA GLY A 245 6.97 -12.14 -19.81
C GLY A 245 8.32 -11.69 -20.38
N TRP A 246 8.35 -10.61 -21.17
CA TRP A 246 9.56 -10.13 -21.85
C TRP A 246 10.77 -10.02 -20.92
N GLN A 247 11.91 -10.51 -21.41
CA GLN A 247 13.24 -10.34 -20.83
C GLN A 247 14.22 -9.72 -21.84
N PRO A 248 15.33 -9.11 -21.37
CA PRO A 248 16.35 -8.58 -22.28
C PRO A 248 16.83 -9.59 -23.32
N GLY A 249 16.79 -9.20 -24.59
CA GLY A 249 17.16 -10.03 -25.73
C GLY A 249 15.99 -10.75 -26.41
N GLU A 250 14.80 -10.75 -25.80
CA GLU A 250 13.59 -11.30 -26.42
C GLU A 250 12.95 -10.32 -27.41
N LYS A 251 12.14 -10.87 -28.32
CA LYS A 251 11.45 -10.08 -29.36
C LYS A 251 10.47 -9.10 -28.75
N THR A 252 10.42 -7.91 -29.34
CA THR A 252 9.47 -6.84 -29.06
C THR A 252 8.51 -6.65 -30.23
N MET A 253 7.55 -5.73 -30.07
CA MET A 253 6.51 -5.48 -31.06
C MET A 253 6.36 -3.98 -31.30
N LYS A 254 6.14 -3.58 -32.56
CA LYS A 254 5.72 -2.21 -32.86
C LYS A 254 4.25 -2.01 -32.48
N PRO A 255 3.86 -0.95 -31.77
CA PRO A 255 2.47 -0.69 -31.37
C PRO A 255 1.64 -0.11 -32.53
N ASP A 256 1.69 -0.76 -33.69
CA ASP A 256 0.96 -0.40 -34.92
C ASP A 256 0.25 -1.65 -35.50
N PRO A 257 -1.01 -1.54 -35.97
CA PRO A 257 -1.75 -2.70 -36.51
C PRO A 257 -1.09 -3.43 -37.69
N LYS A 258 -0.22 -2.76 -38.46
CA LYS A 258 0.52 -3.40 -39.56
C LYS A 258 1.86 -3.93 -39.09
N GLY A 259 2.63 -3.15 -38.33
CA GLY A 259 3.94 -3.50 -37.80
C GLY A 259 3.91 -4.65 -36.80
N SER A 260 2.88 -4.71 -35.95
CA SER A 260 2.70 -5.80 -34.97
C SER A 260 2.59 -7.20 -35.61
N LYS A 261 2.15 -7.30 -36.87
CA LYS A 261 2.04 -8.59 -37.58
C LYS A 261 3.38 -9.29 -37.76
N GLU A 262 4.49 -8.56 -37.79
CA GLU A 262 5.83 -9.14 -37.86
C GLU A 262 6.13 -9.97 -36.60
N TYR A 263 5.78 -9.44 -35.42
CA TYR A 263 5.90 -10.16 -34.16
C TYR A 263 4.98 -11.40 -34.14
N PHE A 264 3.69 -11.22 -34.47
CA PHE A 264 2.70 -12.31 -34.44
C PHE A 264 2.94 -13.42 -35.47
N ALA A 265 3.67 -13.15 -36.55
CA ALA A 265 4.05 -14.17 -37.52
C ALA A 265 5.24 -15.03 -37.06
N ALA A 266 5.95 -14.61 -36.01
CA ALA A 266 7.21 -15.19 -35.57
C ALA A 266 7.12 -15.89 -34.20
N ILE A 267 5.92 -15.98 -33.64
CA ILE A 267 5.53 -16.75 -32.44
C ILE A 267 4.54 -17.85 -32.83
#